data_AF-A0A3D3ZAD7-F1
#
_entry.id   AF-A0A3D3ZAD7-F1
#
_cell.length_a   1.000
_cell.length_b   1.000
_cell.length_c   1.000
_cell.angle_alpha   90.00
_cell.angle_beta   90.00
_cell.angle_gamma   90.00
#
_symmetry.space_group_name_H-M   'P 1'
#
loop_
_entity.id
_entity.type
_entity.pdbx_description
1 polymer ?
#
loop_
_entity_poly.entity_id
_entity_poly.type
_entity_poly.pdbx_seq_one_letter_code
_entity_poly.pdbx_strand_id
1 'polypeptide(L)'
;MTDPKRKYYEKRAGVLIKNLHSRHFEACYCAGIAEALKKALEWIPAGSGVGWGGAMSARQIGLLDAVRAGDYRAIDREQGKTPEERKAIMKQCLGA
;
A
#
# COMPACT_ATOMS: atom_id res chain seq x y z
N MET A 1 18.37 -8.95 -9.85
CA MET A 1 18.02 -8.04 -10.96
C MET A 1 19.32 -7.56 -11.60
N THR A 2 19.46 -7.67 -12.92
CA THR A 2 20.63 -7.16 -13.64
C THR A 2 20.67 -5.63 -13.64
N ASP A 3 21.86 -5.05 -13.61
CA ASP A 3 22.09 -3.60 -13.56
C ASP A 3 21.35 -2.80 -14.65
N PRO A 4 21.28 -3.24 -15.93
CA PRO A 4 20.55 -2.50 -16.96
C PRO A 4 19.03 -2.43 -16.72
N LYS A 5 18.43 -3.49 -16.19
CA LYS A 5 16.98 -3.54 -15.92
C LYS A 5 16.60 -2.60 -14.78
N ARG A 6 17.46 -2.46 -13.76
CA ARG A 6 17.24 -1.51 -12.66
C ARG A 6 17.26 -0.07 -13.16
N LYS A 7 18.31 0.30 -13.91
CA LYS A 7 18.45 1.64 -14.52
C LYS A 7 17.28 1.99 -15.44
N TYR A 8 16.77 1.01 -16.19
CA TYR A 8 15.57 1.20 -17.00
C TYR A 8 14.36 1.59 -16.15
N TYR A 9 14.07 0.85 -15.06
CA TYR A 9 12.93 1.14 -14.21
C TYR A 9 13.08 2.46 -13.45
N GLU A 10 14.28 2.78 -12.98
CA GLU A 10 14.58 4.06 -12.32
C GLU A 10 14.28 5.25 -13.25
N LYS A 11 14.76 5.20 -14.50
CA LYS A 11 14.47 6.25 -15.50
C LYS A 11 12.97 6.36 -15.79
N ARG A 12 12.27 5.23 -15.94
CA ARG A 12 10.82 5.23 -16.16
C ARG A 12 10.04 5.75 -14.95
N ALA A 13 10.51 5.45 -13.75
CA ALA A 13 9.91 5.94 -12.52
C ALA A 13 9.95 7.47 -12.44
N GLY A 14 11.04 8.11 -12.87
CA GLY A 14 11.13 9.58 -12.93
C GLY A 14 10.01 10.22 -13.76
N VAL A 15 9.67 9.63 -14.92
CA VAL A 15 8.55 10.10 -15.75
C VAL A 15 7.21 9.91 -15.03
N LEU A 16 7.00 8.75 -14.41
CA LEU A 16 5.77 8.44 -13.69
C LEU A 16 5.57 9.37 -12.48
N ILE A 17 6.62 9.56 -11.67
CA ILE A 17 6.60 10.43 -10.49
C ILE A 17 6.25 11.86 -10.90
N LYS A 18 6.88 12.39 -11.96
CA LYS A 18 6.54 13.72 -12.48
C LYS A 18 5.06 13.85 -12.85
N ASN A 19 4.49 12.83 -13.51
CA ASN A 19 3.10 12.82 -13.95
C ASN A 19 2.09 12.64 -12.80
N LEU A 20 2.49 11.94 -11.73
CA LEU A 20 1.70 11.79 -10.50
C LEU A 20 1.71 13.09 -9.69
N HIS A 21 2.89 13.70 -9.53
CA HIS A 21 3.03 14.99 -8.85
C HIS A 21 2.22 16.08 -9.56
N SER A 22 2.19 16.10 -10.90
CA SER A 22 1.37 17.04 -11.66
C SER A 22 -0.14 16.86 -11.46
N ARG A 23 -0.56 15.77 -10.81
CA ARG A 23 -1.95 15.46 -10.45
C ARG A 23 -2.16 15.43 -8.93
N HIS A 24 -1.24 16.05 -8.18
CA HIS A 24 -1.28 16.17 -6.72
C HIS A 24 -1.14 14.84 -5.96
N PHE A 25 -0.56 13.81 -6.59
CA PHE A 25 -0.18 12.58 -5.90
C PHE A 25 1.30 12.62 -5.53
N GLU A 26 1.62 12.41 -4.27
CA GLU A 26 3.00 12.14 -3.85
C GLU A 26 3.44 10.75 -4.31
N ALA A 27 4.64 10.66 -4.87
CA ALA A 27 5.19 9.39 -5.36
C ALA A 27 6.71 9.35 -5.18
N CYS A 28 7.25 8.16 -4.91
CA CYS A 28 8.69 7.94 -4.85
C CYS A 28 9.08 6.62 -5.54
N TYR A 29 10.34 6.53 -5.97
CA TYR A 29 10.92 5.28 -6.46
C TYR A 29 11.62 4.56 -5.31
N CYS A 30 11.28 3.28 -5.12
CA CYS A 30 11.96 2.39 -4.17
C CYS A 30 12.67 1.30 -4.96
N ALA A 31 13.95 1.07 -4.66
CA ALA A 31 14.78 0.15 -5.42
C ALA A 31 14.51 -1.33 -5.07
N GLY A 32 13.77 -1.59 -4.00
CA GLY A 32 13.43 -2.92 -3.53
C GLY A 32 12.25 -2.96 -2.55
N ILE A 33 11.89 -4.18 -2.16
CA ILE A 33 10.72 -4.48 -1.33
C ILE A 33 10.82 -3.81 0.06
N ALA A 34 11.98 -3.88 0.72
CA ALA A 34 12.16 -3.33 2.06
C ALA A 34 12.02 -1.80 2.09
N GLU A 35 12.59 -1.11 1.09
CA GLU A 35 12.45 0.35 0.95
C GLU A 35 10.98 0.74 0.69
N ALA A 36 10.29 0.00 -0.18
CA ALA A 36 8.89 0.23 -0.48
C ALA A 36 7.99 0.06 0.74
N LEU A 37 8.22 -1.00 1.54
CA LEU A 37 7.49 -1.21 2.79
C LEU A 37 7.73 -0.06 3.77
N LYS A 38 8.99 0.32 3.98
CA LYS A 38 9.35 1.43 4.87
C LYS A 38 8.66 2.72 4.45
N LYS A 39 8.70 3.08 3.16
CA LYS A 39 8.05 4.29 2.65
C LYS A 39 6.53 4.26 2.77
N ALA A 40 5.91 3.11 2.51
CA ALA A 40 4.48 2.97 2.69
C ALA A 40 4.05 3.19 4.15
N LEU A 41 4.80 2.65 5.13
CA LEU A 41 4.51 2.86 6.55
C LEU A 41 4.76 4.29 7.01
N GLU A 42 5.78 4.97 6.50
CA GLU A 42 6.04 6.39 6.80
C GLU A 42 4.89 7.31 6.35
N TRP A 43 4.16 6.94 5.30
CA TRP A 43 3.04 7.72 4.78
C TRP A 43 1.72 7.48 5.49
N ILE A 44 1.58 6.40 6.26
CA ILE A 44 0.36 6.08 6.98
C ILE A 44 0.53 6.54 8.43
N PRO A 45 -0.20 7.57 8.90
CA PRO A 45 -0.11 8.00 10.29
C PRO A 45 -0.48 6.88 11.25
N ALA A 46 0.24 6.77 12.37
CA ALA A 46 -0.10 5.82 13.43
C ALA A 46 -1.54 6.02 13.93
N GLY A 47 -2.21 4.94 14.30
CA GLY A 47 -3.61 4.91 14.70
C GLY A 47 -4.63 5.01 13.56
N SER A 48 -4.19 5.20 12.31
CA SER A 48 -5.11 5.32 11.17
C SER A 48 -5.92 4.04 10.94
N GLY A 49 -7.15 4.22 10.45
CA GLY A 49 -7.95 3.14 9.87
C GLY A 49 -7.42 2.78 8.49
N VAL A 50 -6.97 1.54 8.31
CA VAL A 50 -6.38 1.07 7.05
C VAL A 50 -7.19 -0.10 6.53
N GLY A 51 -7.95 0.14 5.48
CA GLY A 51 -8.65 -0.88 4.70
C GLY A 51 -8.04 -1.06 3.32
N TRP A 52 -8.18 -2.25 2.74
CA TRP A 52 -7.69 -2.52 1.39
C TRP A 52 -8.64 -3.41 0.59
N GLY A 53 -8.60 -3.22 -0.73
CA GLY A 53 -9.23 -4.11 -1.70
C GLY A 53 -8.25 -5.16 -2.24
N GLY A 54 -8.29 -5.43 -3.55
CA GLY A 54 -7.32 -6.28 -4.22
C GLY A 54 -5.93 -5.62 -4.34
N ALA A 55 -5.19 -5.53 -3.24
CA ALA A 55 -3.91 -4.83 -3.17
C ALA A 55 -2.70 -5.79 -3.22
N MET A 56 -2.50 -6.45 -4.37
CA MET A 56 -1.45 -7.48 -4.51
C MET A 56 -0.04 -6.95 -4.27
N SER A 57 0.30 -5.77 -4.80
CA SER A 57 1.64 -5.18 -4.58
C SER A 57 1.89 -4.84 -3.11
N ALA A 58 0.86 -4.34 -2.40
CA ALA A 58 0.94 -4.09 -0.96
C ALA A 58 1.17 -5.39 -0.18
N ARG A 59 0.52 -6.49 -0.59
CA ARG A 59 0.75 -7.83 -0.02
C ARG A 59 2.17 -8.31 -0.28
N GLN A 60 2.68 -8.15 -1.50
CA GLN A 60 4.03 -8.58 -1.88
C GLN A 60 5.12 -7.87 -1.09
N ILE A 61 4.91 -6.60 -0.72
CA ILE A 61 5.87 -5.87 0.11
C ILE A 61 5.69 -6.11 1.61
N GLY A 62 4.69 -6.90 2.03
CA GLY A 62 4.41 -7.18 3.45
C GLY A 62 3.63 -6.08 4.17
N LEU A 63 3.05 -5.11 3.45
CA LEU A 63 2.36 -3.96 4.06
C LEU A 63 1.12 -4.40 4.86
N LEU A 64 0.37 -5.37 4.35
CA LEU A 64 -0.86 -5.85 5.01
C LEU A 64 -0.53 -6.47 6.38
N ASP A 65 0.53 -7.26 6.45
CA ASP A 65 0.95 -7.92 7.69
C ASP A 65 1.53 -6.89 8.67
N ALA A 66 2.30 -5.91 8.18
CA ALA A 66 2.80 -4.81 9.00
C ALA A 66 1.66 -3.95 9.59
N VAL A 67 0.61 -3.69 8.80
CA VAL A 67 -0.57 -2.95 9.27
C VAL A 67 -1.38 -3.76 10.30
N ARG A 68 -1.49 -5.09 10.13
CA ARG A 68 -2.16 -5.97 11.10
C ARG A 68 -1.43 -6.07 12.44
N ALA A 69 -0.09 -6.03 12.42
CA ALA A 69 0.74 -6.18 13.62
C ALA A 69 1.13 -4.85 14.29
N GLY A 70 1.03 -3.75 13.55
CA GLY A 70 1.42 -2.41 14.01
C GLY A 70 0.31 -1.65 14.73
N ASP A 71 0.59 -0.38 14.99
CA ASP A 71 -0.36 0.56 15.61
C ASP A 71 -1.31 1.15 14.57
N TYR A 72 -2.15 0.30 13.99
CA TYR A 72 -3.16 0.68 12.98
C TYR A 72 -4.47 -0.05 13.22
N ARG A 73 -5.58 0.58 12.84
CA ARG A 73 -6.88 -0.09 12.82
C ARG A 73 -7.05 -0.79 11.47
N ALA A 74 -6.55 -2.02 11.38
CA ALA A 74 -6.67 -2.85 10.18
C ALA A 74 -8.13 -3.25 9.92
N ILE A 75 -8.67 -2.85 8.76
CA ILE A 75 -10.03 -3.19 8.31
C ILE A 75 -9.91 -4.29 7.24
N ASP A 76 -9.82 -5.52 7.71
CA ASP A 76 -9.50 -6.68 6.88
C ASP A 76 -10.75 -7.51 6.52
N ARG A 77 -11.24 -7.33 5.30
CA ARG A 77 -12.39 -8.08 4.79
C ARG A 77 -12.18 -9.60 4.76
N GLU A 78 -10.94 -10.08 4.71
CA GLU A 78 -10.66 -11.52 4.61
C GLU A 78 -10.95 -12.25 5.93
N GLN A 79 -11.01 -11.52 7.05
CA GLN A 79 -11.32 -12.07 8.38
C GLN A 79 -12.82 -12.38 8.57
N GLY A 80 -13.72 -11.82 7.75
CA GLY A 80 -15.14 -12.13 7.83
C GLY A 80 -15.40 -13.59 7.46
N LYS A 81 -16.10 -14.31 8.34
CA LYS A 81 -16.42 -15.74 8.17
C LYS A 81 -17.67 -15.94 7.32
N THR A 82 -18.60 -15.00 7.38
CA THR A 82 -19.83 -15.00 6.57
C THR A 82 -19.82 -13.91 5.49
N PRO A 83 -20.58 -14.08 4.40
CA PRO A 83 -20.76 -13.02 3.41
C PRO A 83 -21.26 -11.69 4.02
N GLU A 84 -22.12 -11.76 5.03
CA GLU A 84 -22.68 -10.61 5.73
C GLU A 84 -21.62 -9.87 6.54
N GLU A 85 -20.78 -10.59 7.28
CA GLU A 85 -19.66 -10.02 8.03
C GLU A 85 -18.64 -9.37 7.09
N ARG A 86 -18.28 -10.04 5.99
CA ARG A 86 -17.38 -9.48 4.97
C ARG A 86 -17.93 -8.18 4.39
N LYS A 87 -19.24 -8.12 4.13
CA LYS A 87 -19.92 -6.92 3.64
C LYS A 87 -19.96 -5.81 4.70
N ALA A 88 -20.13 -6.15 5.98
CA ALA A 88 -20.08 -5.19 7.08
C ALA A 88 -18.67 -4.58 7.24
N ILE A 89 -17.62 -5.39 7.20
CA ILE A 89 -16.23 -4.93 7.25
C ILE A 89 -15.90 -4.05 6.04
N MET A 90 -16.34 -4.44 4.83
CA MET A 90 -16.15 -3.61 3.64
C MET A 90 -16.82 -2.23 3.77
N LYS A 91 -18.00 -2.15 4.40
CA LYS A 91 -18.66 -0.87 4.68
C LYS A 91 -17.87 0.00 5.65
N GLN A 92 -17.17 -0.60 6.63
CA GLN A 92 -16.33 0.16 7.56
C GLN A 92 -15.17 0.88 6.85
N CYS A 93 -14.63 0.32 5.76
CA CYS A 93 -13.62 1.01 4.94
C CYS A 93 -14.16 2.24 4.20
N LEU A 94 -15.48 2.31 3.98
CA LEU A 94 -16.15 3.36 3.18
C LEU A 94 -16.86 4.40 4.06
N GLY A 95 -17.10 4.07 5.32
CA GLY A 95 -17.62 5.00 6.31
C GLY A 95 -16.47 5.72 6.98
N ALA A 96 -16.15 6.92 6.48
CA ALA A 96 -15.34 7.90 7.20
C ALA A 96 -16.23 8.65 8.21
#